data_AF-A0A842QN06-F1
#
_entry.id   AF-A0A842QN06-F1
#
_cell.length_a   1.000
_cell.length_b   1.000
_cell.length_c   1.000
_cell.angle_alpha   90.00
_cell.angle_beta   90.00
_cell.angle_gamma   90.00
#
_symmetry.space_group_name_H-M   'P 1'
#
loop_
_entity.id
_entity.type
_entity.pdbx_description
1 polymer ?
#
loop_
_entity_poly.entity_id
_entity_poly.type
_entity_poly.pdbx_seq_one_letter_code
_entity_poly.pdbx_strand_id
1 'polypeptide(L)'
;MAKDKYQKKQEKKGGVHFTRAVPAEVQEIIGRTGSRGEAVQVRCKVMSGRDSNKVLRRNCKGPVQIGDVLMLRETEIEAKPLGRAGRGAR
;
A
#
# COMPACT_ATOMS: atom_id res chain seq x y z
N MET A 1 5.42 -55.31 -4.99
CA MET A 1 6.30 -54.58 -4.05
C MET A 1 5.81 -53.14 -3.96
N ALA A 2 4.98 -52.87 -2.95
CA ALA A 2 4.47 -51.54 -2.63
C ALA A 2 5.43 -50.86 -1.63
N LYS A 3 5.64 -49.54 -1.77
CA LYS A 3 6.30 -48.55 -0.87
C LYS A 3 6.70 -47.33 -1.74
N ASP A 4 6.49 -46.05 -1.44
CA ASP A 4 5.92 -45.33 -0.31
C ASP A 4 5.45 -43.95 -0.83
N LYS A 5 4.18 -43.60 -0.61
CA LYS A 5 3.66 -42.24 -0.86
C LYS A 5 4.00 -41.38 0.36
N TYR A 6 5.05 -40.57 0.27
CA TYR A 6 5.38 -39.60 1.31
C TYR A 6 4.50 -38.36 1.17
N GLN A 7 3.30 -38.38 1.76
CA GLN A 7 2.46 -37.19 1.92
C GLN A 7 2.91 -36.43 3.17
N LYS A 8 3.67 -35.34 2.97
CA LYS A 8 4.11 -34.45 4.04
C LYS A 8 2.93 -33.62 4.53
N LYS A 9 2.32 -34.06 5.64
CA LYS A 9 1.21 -33.42 6.33
C LYS A 9 1.69 -32.09 6.94
N GLN A 10 1.35 -30.96 6.32
CA GLN A 10 1.67 -29.64 6.88
C GLN A 10 0.75 -29.37 8.07
N GLU A 11 1.37 -29.21 9.25
CA GLU A 11 0.70 -28.86 10.50
C GLU A 11 0.06 -27.48 10.39
N LYS A 12 -1.27 -27.41 10.48
CA LYS A 12 -2.02 -26.15 10.52
C LYS A 12 -1.86 -25.50 11.89
N LYS A 13 -0.75 -24.79 12.10
CA LYS A 13 -0.66 -23.77 13.17
C LYS A 13 -1.62 -22.65 12.80
N GLY A 14 -2.51 -22.26 13.72
CA GLY A 14 -3.59 -21.30 13.50
C GLY A 14 -3.13 -20.09 12.69
N GLY A 15 -3.46 -20.10 11.40
CA GLY A 15 -2.90 -19.18 10.43
C GLY A 15 -3.66 -17.87 10.47
N VAL A 16 -2.96 -16.78 10.76
CA VAL A 16 -3.50 -15.44 10.55
C VAL A 16 -3.80 -15.30 9.06
N HIS A 17 -5.08 -15.09 8.71
CA HIS A 17 -5.47 -14.85 7.33
C HIS A 17 -5.02 -13.46 6.89
N PHE A 18 -3.85 -13.37 6.25
CA PHE A 18 -3.40 -12.14 5.61
C PHE A 18 -4.19 -11.93 4.31
N THR A 19 -4.83 -10.77 4.19
CA THR A 19 -5.42 -10.33 2.93
C THR A 19 -4.31 -10.11 1.90
N ARG A 20 -4.61 -10.37 0.61
CA ARG A 20 -3.65 -10.12 -0.48
C ARG A 20 -3.31 -8.64 -0.51
N ALA A 21 -2.02 -8.32 -0.47
CA ALA A 21 -1.51 -6.96 -0.59
C ALA A 21 -0.53 -6.88 -1.76
N VAL A 22 -0.49 -5.72 -2.39
CA VAL A 22 0.29 -5.44 -3.59
C VAL A 22 1.45 -4.51 -3.22
N PRO A 23 2.70 -4.85 -3.55
CA PRO A 23 3.84 -3.97 -3.30
C PRO A 23 3.83 -2.76 -4.25
N ALA A 24 4.08 -1.58 -3.70
CA ALA A 24 4.22 -0.33 -4.45
C ALA A 24 5.39 0.50 -3.92
N GLU A 25 6.22 1.02 -4.80
CA GLU A 25 7.42 1.80 -4.48
C GLU A 25 7.10 3.30 -4.47
N VAL A 26 7.53 4.03 -3.44
CA VAL A 26 7.36 5.49 -3.35
C VAL A 26 8.30 6.19 -4.34
N GLN A 27 7.74 6.86 -5.35
CA GLN A 27 8.50 7.63 -6.32
C GLN A 27 8.67 9.10 -5.93
N GLU A 28 7.63 9.71 -5.37
CA GLU A 28 7.61 11.15 -5.06
C GLU A 28 6.85 11.41 -3.77
N ILE A 29 7.34 12.35 -2.97
CA ILE A 29 6.65 12.87 -1.80
C ILE A 29 6.01 14.20 -2.20
N ILE A 30 4.68 14.27 -2.15
CA ILE A 30 3.92 15.47 -2.54
C ILE A 30 3.99 16.52 -1.43
N GLY A 31 3.81 16.10 -0.17
CA GLY A 31 3.83 17.00 0.97
C GLY A 31 3.00 16.50 2.16
N ARG A 32 2.87 17.32 3.21
CA ARG A 32 2.04 16.98 4.38
C ARG A 32 0.55 17.28 4.14
N THR A 33 -0.30 16.42 4.66
CA THR A 33 -1.77 16.38 4.53
C THR A 33 -2.44 16.27 5.90
N GLY A 34 -3.66 16.77 5.99
CA GLY A 34 -4.48 16.81 7.21
C GLY A 34 -4.38 18.16 7.91
N SER A 35 -5.43 18.56 8.63
CA SER A 35 -5.51 19.87 9.31
C SER A 35 -4.35 20.12 10.28
N ARG A 36 -3.77 19.07 10.85
CA ARG A 36 -2.61 19.11 11.76
C ARG A 36 -1.32 18.57 11.13
N GLY A 37 -1.31 18.28 9.82
CA GLY A 37 -0.13 17.73 9.13
C GLY A 37 0.26 16.32 9.57
N GLU A 38 -0.71 15.51 10.01
CA GLU A 38 -0.51 14.17 10.56
C GLU A 38 -0.14 13.11 9.52
N ALA A 39 -0.41 13.39 8.24
CA ALA A 39 -0.13 12.48 7.13
C ALA A 39 0.80 13.12 6.11
N VAL A 40 1.50 12.30 5.34
CA VAL A 40 2.27 12.69 4.16
C VAL A 40 1.60 12.08 2.95
N GLN A 41 1.27 12.91 1.97
CA GLN A 41 0.78 12.44 0.69
C GLN A 41 1.97 12.06 -0.21
N VAL A 42 1.95 10.84 -0.72
CA VAL A 42 3.00 10.26 -1.57
C VAL A 42 2.41 9.77 -2.89
N ARG A 43 3.23 9.75 -3.94
CA ARG A 43 2.98 8.99 -5.16
C ARG A 43 3.79 7.69 -5.09
N CYS A 44 3.08 6.57 -5.15
CA CYS A 44 3.68 5.25 -5.19
C CYS A 44 3.35 4.56 -6.52
N LYS A 45 4.34 3.91 -7.11
CA LYS A 45 4.22 3.12 -8.33
C LYS A 45 4.02 1.65 -7.95
N VAL A 46 2.95 1.04 -8.46
CA VAL A 46 2.66 -0.37 -8.20
C VAL A 46 3.66 -1.27 -8.94
N MET A 47 4.31 -2.19 -8.22
CA MET A 47 5.35 -3.07 -8.77
C MET A 47 4.79 -4.39 -9.33
N SER A 48 3.68 -4.90 -8.78
CA SER A 48 3.14 -6.23 -9.12
C SER A 48 1.62 -6.23 -9.23
N GLY A 49 1.05 -7.27 -9.84
CA GLY A 49 -0.40 -7.45 -9.96
C GLY A 49 -0.99 -6.87 -11.25
N ARG A 50 -2.33 -6.75 -11.27
CA ARG A 50 -3.11 -6.30 -12.44
C ARG A 50 -2.79 -4.84 -12.83
N ASP A 51 -2.56 -4.00 -11.84
CA ASP A 51 -2.31 -2.56 -12.02
C ASP A 51 -0.81 -2.20 -12.07
N SER A 52 0.03 -3.12 -12.55
CA SER A 52 1.48 -2.87 -12.66
C SER A 52 1.79 -1.56 -13.40
N ASN A 53 2.79 -0.82 -12.93
CA ASN A 53 3.19 0.52 -13.41
C ASN A 53 2.18 1.67 -13.19
N LYS A 54 1.02 1.42 -12.57
CA LYS A 54 0.12 2.51 -12.17
C LYS A 54 0.73 3.33 -11.04
N VAL A 55 0.67 4.66 -11.18
CA VAL A 55 1.08 5.59 -10.12
C VAL A 55 -0.16 6.01 -9.34
N LEU A 56 -0.16 5.72 -8.04
CA LEU A 56 -1.26 5.98 -7.12
C LEU A 56 -0.85 7.02 -6.08
N ARG A 57 -1.79 7.88 -5.69
CA ARG A 57 -1.60 8.75 -4.52
C ARG A 57 -2.05 8.03 -3.24
N ARG A 58 -1.21 8.07 -2.21
CA ARG A 58 -1.51 7.52 -0.89
C ARG A 58 -1.14 8.47 0.22
N ASN A 59 -1.84 8.34 1.35
CA ASN A 59 -1.52 9.05 2.57
C ASN A 59 -0.79 8.05 3.48
N CYS A 60 0.45 8.37 3.84
CA CYS A 60 1.25 7.64 4.80
C CYS A 60 1.24 8.42 6.12
N LYS A 61 1.18 7.70 7.24
CA LYS A 61 1.38 8.30 8.57
C LYS A 61 2.83 8.13 8.97
N GLY A 62 3.48 9.22 9.37
CA GLY A 62 4.89 9.21 9.78
C GLY A 62 5.86 9.61 8.67
N PRO A 63 7.18 9.51 8.96
CA PRO A 63 8.22 9.79 7.98
C PRO A 63 8.23 8.72 6.88
N VAL A 64 8.42 9.15 5.64
CA VAL A 64 8.51 8.29 4.46
C VAL A 64 9.58 8.86 3.54
N GLN A 65 10.29 8.00 2.83
CA GLN A 65 11.37 8.36 1.91
C GLN A 65 11.09 7.82 0.50
N ILE A 66 11.78 8.39 -0.48
CA ILE A 66 11.74 7.89 -1.86
C ILE A 66 12.43 6.52 -1.88
N GLY A 67 11.83 5.56 -2.57
CA GLY A 67 12.29 4.16 -2.62
C GLY A 67 11.67 3.24 -1.57
N ASP A 68 10.89 3.78 -0.61
CA ASP A 68 10.16 2.94 0.35
C ASP A 68 9.11 2.08 -0.36
N VAL A 69 8.92 0.83 0.12
CA VAL A 69 7.91 -0.09 -0.41
C VAL A 69 6.70 -0.16 0.52
N LEU A 70 5.54 0.22 -0.01
CA LEU A 70 4.25 0.18 0.65
C LEU A 70 3.46 -1.04 0.20
N MET A 71 2.87 -1.75 1.16
CA MET A 71 1.95 -2.86 0.89
C MET A 71 0.51 -2.35 0.80
N LEU A 72 -0.01 -2.21 -0.42
CA LEU A 72 -1.35 -1.71 -0.68
C LEU A 72 -2.36 -2.85 -0.67
N ARG A 73 -3.37 -2.77 0.20
CA ARG A 73 -4.49 -3.74 0.20
C ARG A 73 -5.46 -3.52 -0.97
N GLU A 74 -5.58 -2.28 -1.41
CA GLU A 74 -6.49 -1.86 -2.47
C GLU A 74 -5.71 -0.97 -3.43
N THR A 75 -5.68 -1.26 -4.73
CA THR A 75 -5.00 -0.48 -5.77
C THR A 75 -5.97 0.41 -6.58
N GLU A 76 -7.27 0.26 -6.35
CA GLU A 76 -8.32 0.93 -7.12
C GLU A 76 -8.58 2.38 -6.65
N ILE A 77 -8.45 2.62 -5.35
CA ILE A 77 -8.77 3.91 -4.73
C ILE A 77 -7.53 4.82 -4.71
N GLU A 78 -7.70 6.13 -4.83
CA GLU A 78 -6.61 7.10 -4.65
C GLU A 78 -6.93 8.11 -3.56
N ALA A 79 -5.89 8.59 -2.88
CA ALA A 79 -6.04 9.73 -1.99
C ALA A 79 -6.42 10.97 -2.81
N LYS A 80 -7.50 11.64 -2.37
CA LYS A 80 -7.94 12.89 -2.98
C LYS A 80 -6.85 13.97 -2.85
N PRO A 81 -6.69 14.82 -3.88
CA PRO A 81 -5.74 15.92 -3.83
C PRO A 81 -6.10 16.90 -2.71
N LEU A 82 -5.09 17.63 -2.25
CA LEU A 82 -5.21 18.73 -1.30
C LEU A 82 -6.09 19.84 -1.88
N GLY A 83 -7.41 19.73 -1.68
CA GLY A 83 -8.31 20.84 -1.93
C GLY A 83 -8.12 21.88 -0.84
N ARG A 84 -7.66 23.09 -1.21
CA ARG A 84 -7.91 24.31 -0.42
C ARG A 84 -9.41 24.63 -0.42
N ALA A 85 -10.26 23.70 0.00
CA ALA A 85 -11.66 23.97 0.27
C ALA A 85 -11.78 24.43 1.73
N GLY A 86 -11.11 25.54 2.05
CA GLY A 86 -11.49 26.31 3.21
C GLY A 86 -12.89 26.84 2.96
N ARG A 87 -13.80 26.68 3.92
CA ARG A 87 -14.87 27.67 4.11
C ARG A 87 -14.15 28.99 4.40
N GLY A 88 -14.00 29.84 3.40
CA GLY A 88 -13.30 31.12 3.54
C GLY A 88 -12.12 31.34 2.60
N ALA A 89 -12.23 30.95 1.33
CA ALA A 89 -11.54 31.70 0.28
C ALA A 89 -12.19 33.09 0.24
N ARG A 90 -11.59 34.06 0.96
CA ARG A 90 -11.75 35.48 0.68
C ARG A 90 -10.71 35.88 -0.36
#